data_AF-A0A382GH77-F1
#
_entry.id   AF-A0A382GH77-F1
#
_cell.length_a   1.000
_cell.length_b   1.000
_cell.length_c   1.000
_cell.angle_alpha   90.00
_cell.angle_beta   90.00
_cell.angle_gamma   90.00
#
_symmetry.space_group_name_H-M   'P 1'
#
loop_
_entity.id
_entity.type
_entity.pdbx_description
1 polymer ?
#
loop_
_entity_poly.entity_id
_entity_poly.type
_entity_poly.pdbx_seq_one_letter_code
_entity_poly.pdbx_strand_id
1 'polypeptide(L)' 'MSNPYELRFRLLEMAQGYLYDQQDRQNNFAIDAWEYAKENGEATMELWKELQPDSYSIEDIKNKANELYEFVEKQ' A
#
# COMPACT_ATOMS: atom_id res chain seq x y z
N MET A 1 10.29 -28.26 8.26
CA MET A 1 9.44 -27.85 7.12
C MET A 1 8.26 -27.10 7.72
N SER A 2 8.04 -25.84 7.35
CA SER A 2 6.87 -25.09 7.83
C SER A 2 5.60 -25.70 7.26
N ASN A 3 4.55 -25.77 8.07
CA ASN A 3 3.26 -26.28 7.64
C ASN A 3 2.68 -25.34 6.56
N PRO A 4 2.00 -25.85 5.51
CA PRO A 4 1.29 -25.04 4.53
C PRO A 4 0.48 -23.86 5.09
N TYR A 5 -0.13 -24.01 6.27
CA TYR A 5 -0.84 -22.91 6.95
C TYR A 5 0.08 -21.79 7.42
N GLU A 6 1.25 -22.11 7.96
CA GLU A 6 2.25 -21.14 8.40
C GLU A 6 2.83 -20.36 7.21
N LEU A 7 3.02 -21.04 6.08
CA LEU A 7 3.48 -20.40 4.85
C LEU A 7 2.44 -19.38 4.33
N ARG A 8 1.16 -19.78 4.26
CA ARG A 8 0.07 -18.89 3.85
C ARG A 8 -0.06 -17.69 4.78
N PHE A 9 0.03 -17.91 6.08
CA PHE A 9 -0.01 -16.82 7.07
C PHE A 9 1.15 -15.84 6.88
N ARG A 10 2.38 -16.36 6.71
CA ARG A 10 3.56 -15.52 6.46
C ARG A 10 3.44 -14.72 5.16
N LEU A 11 2.86 -15.29 4.10
CA LEU A 11 2.61 -14.56 2.85
C LEU A 11 1.60 -13.42 3.03
N LEU A 12 0.52 -13.66 3.80
CA LEU A 12 -0.44 -12.61 4.14
C LEU A 12 0.20 -11.50 4.98
N GLU A 13 1.04 -11.85 5.94
CA GLU A 13 1.80 -10.89 6.76
C GLU A 13 2.75 -10.04 5.90
N MET A 14 3.51 -10.67 4.99
CA MET A 14 4.38 -9.94 4.06
C MET A 14 3.59 -9.05 3.11
N ALA A 15 2.47 -9.53 2.57
CA ALA A 15 1.59 -8.75 1.71
C ALA A 15 1.01 -7.53 2.43
N GLN A 16 0.55 -7.70 3.68
CA GLN A 16 0.05 -6.62 4.51
C GLN A 16 1.15 -5.59 4.80
N GLY A 17 2.35 -6.03 5.20
CA GLY A 17 3.48 -5.14 5.45
C GLY A 17 3.84 -4.32 4.22
N TYR A 18 3.89 -4.95 3.04
CA TYR A 18 4.16 -4.25 1.79
C TYR A 18 3.12 -3.16 1.47
N LEU A 19 1.83 -3.47 1.62
CA LEU A 19 0.74 -2.53 1.35
C LEU A 19 0.74 -1.38 2.36
N TYR A 20 1.05 -1.66 3.62
CA TYR A 20 1.23 -0.64 4.65
C TYR A 20 2.37 0.33 4.28
N ASP A 21 3.55 -0.20 3.96
CA ASP A 21 4.70 0.63 3.58
C ASP A 21 4.40 1.44 2.30
N GLN A 22 3.64 0.86 1.37
CA GLN A 22 3.20 1.56 0.16
C GLN A 22 2.26 2.72 0.51
N GLN A 23 1.27 2.50 1.37
CA GLN A 23 0.35 3.55 1.77
C GLN A 23 1.06 4.66 2.56
N ASP A 24 2.01 4.32 3.43
CA ASP A 24 2.83 5.31 4.13
C ASP A 24 3.61 6.22 3.16
N ARG A 25 4.24 5.63 2.14
CA ARG A 25 4.92 6.42 1.08
C ARG A 25 3.96 7.34 0.34
N GLN A 26 2.76 6.87 0.01
CA GLN A 26 1.76 7.68 -0.67
C GLN A 26 1.24 8.82 0.21
N ASN A 27 1.02 8.56 1.51
CA ASN A 27 0.67 9.60 2.48
C ASN A 27 1.74 10.69 2.56
N ASN A 28 3.01 10.30 2.67
CA ASN A 28 4.13 11.25 2.73
C ASN A 28 4.17 12.11 1.46
N PHE A 29 4.02 11.50 0.28
CA PHE A 29 3.94 12.23 -0.98
C PHE A 29 2.75 13.21 -1.04
N ALA A 30 1.58 12.78 -0.59
CA ALA A 30 0.39 13.63 -0.54
C ALA A 30 0.58 14.85 0.39
N ILE A 31 1.24 14.65 1.53
CA ILE A 31 1.60 15.73 2.47
C ILE A 31 2.56 16.71 1.80
N ASP A 32 3.63 16.22 1.18
CA ASP A 32 4.63 17.07 0.52
C ASP A 32 4.00 17.90 -0.62
N ALA A 33 3.15 17.27 -1.44
CA ALA A 33 2.43 17.94 -2.51
C ALA A 33 1.46 19.00 -1.97
N TRP A 34 0.80 18.73 -0.85
CA TRP A 34 -0.08 19.69 -0.19
C TRP A 34 0.69 20.90 0.38
N GLU A 35 1.82 20.67 1.04
CA GLU A 35 2.68 21.75 1.53
C GLU A 35 3.14 22.65 0.37
N TYR A 36 3.59 22.05 -0.73
CA TYR A 36 3.98 22.80 -1.93
C TYR A 36 2.83 23.61 -2.54
N ALA A 37 1.62 23.03 -2.61
CA ALA A 37 0.44 23.74 -3.11
C ALA A 37 0.06 24.93 -2.21
N LYS A 38 0.20 24.81 -0.89
CA LYS A 38 0.00 25.93 0.04
C LYS A 38 1.03 27.04 -0.19
N GLU A 39 2.30 26.69 -0.36
CA GLU A 39 3.37 27.65 -0.62
C GLU A 39 3.14 28.46 -1.91
N ASN A 40 2.58 27.82 -2.95
CA ASN A 40 2.27 28.47 -4.22
C ASN A 40 0.88 29.14 -4.28
N GLY A 41 0.08 29.02 -3.22
CA GLY A 41 -1.28 29.57 -3.19
C GLY A 41 -2.31 28.79 -4.03
N GLU A 42 -2.01 27.55 -4.40
CA GLU A 42 -2.86 26.65 -5.19
C GLU A 42 -3.66 25.66 -4.33
N ALA A 43 -3.50 25.72 -3.00
CA ALA A 43 -4.21 24.85 -2.07
C ALA A 43 -5.73 25.07 -2.10
N THR A 44 -6.44 24.08 -2.64
CA THR A 44 -7.91 24.04 -2.71
C THR A 44 -8.46 22.79 -2.02
N MET A 45 -9.75 22.81 -1.67
CA MET A 45 -10.41 21.65 -1.07
C MET A 45 -10.54 20.48 -2.07
N GLU A 46 -10.63 20.79 -3.35
CA GLU A 46 -10.62 19.84 -4.46
C GLU A 46 -9.26 19.14 -4.51
N LEU A 47 -8.16 19.90 -4.54
CA LEU A 47 -6.81 19.34 -4.53
C LEU A 47 -6.55 18.48 -3.29
N TRP A 48 -7.01 18.92 -2.11
CA TRP A 48 -6.87 18.12 -0.88
C TRP A 48 -7.51 16.73 -1.00
N LYS A 49 -8.69 16.65 -1.63
CA LYS A 49 -9.39 15.38 -1.85
C LYS A 49 -8.69 14.51 -2.87
N GLU A 50 -8.17 15.11 -3.95
CA GLU A 50 -7.43 14.39 -5.00
C GLU A 50 -6.10 13.83 -4.51
N LEU A 51 -5.46 14.49 -3.54
CA LEU A 51 -4.21 14.02 -2.93
C LEU A 51 -4.40 12.87 -1.94
N GLN A 52 -5.63 12.59 -1.47
CA GLN A 52 -5.84 11.50 -0.51
C GLN A 52 -5.53 10.14 -1.17
N PRO A 53 -4.62 9.34 -0.61
CA PRO A 53 -4.34 8.03 -1.17
C PRO A 53 -5.47 7.06 -0.88
N ASP A 54 -5.68 6.13 -1.81
CA ASP A 54 -6.64 5.05 -1.63
C ASP A 54 -6.19 4.09 -0.53
N SER A 55 -7.12 3.73 0.35
CA SER A 55 -6.88 2.70 1.35
C SER A 55 -6.89 1.32 0.73
N TYR A 56 -5.89 0.51 1.05
CA TYR A 56 -5.90 -0.89 0.66
C TYR A 56 -6.95 -1.68 1.46
N SER A 57 -7.56 -2.64 0.78
CA SER A 57 -8.58 -3.53 1.33
C SER A 57 -7.98 -4.89 1.72
N ILE A 58 -8.79 -5.72 2.38
CA ILE A 58 -8.45 -7.12 2.64
C ILE A 58 -8.27 -7.90 1.32
N GLU A 59 -8.99 -7.52 0.26
CA GLU A 59 -8.87 -8.17 -1.04
C GLU A 59 -7.51 -7.86 -1.69
N ASP A 60 -7.01 -6.64 -1.53
CA ASP A 60 -5.68 -6.25 -2.02
C ASP A 60 -4.58 -7.04 -1.31
N ILE A 61 -4.73 -7.29 0.00
CA ILE A 61 -3.81 -8.14 0.77
C ILE A 61 -3.79 -9.56 0.20
N LYS A 62 -4.96 -10.14 -0.09
CA LYS A 62 -5.05 -11.49 -0.67
C LYS A 62 -4.44 -11.55 -2.07
N ASN A 63 -4.73 -10.57 -2.91
CA ASN A 63 -4.18 -10.49 -4.26
C ASN A 63 -2.64 -10.38 -4.21
N LYS A 64 -2.11 -9.51 -3.35
CA LYS A 64 -0.67 -9.38 -3.15
C LYS A 64 -0.04 -10.66 -2.61
N ALA A 65 -0.71 -11.36 -1.67
CA ALA A 65 -0.23 -12.63 -1.16
C ALA A 65 -0.19 -13.73 -2.24
N ASN A 66 -1.18 -13.77 -3.13
CA ASN A 66 -1.19 -14.67 -4.28
C ASN A 66 -0.05 -14.36 -5.25
N GLU A 67 0.23 -13.09 -5.54
CA GLU A 67 1.38 -12.69 -6.36
C GLU A 67 2.71 -13.15 -5.74
N LEU A 68 2.89 -12.94 -4.44
CA LEU A 68 4.08 -13.38 -3.70
C LEU A 68 4.22 -14.92 -3.72
N TYR A 69 3.10 -15.64 -3.65
CA TYR A 69 3.08 -17.10 -3.73
C TYR A 69 3.48 -17.61 -5.12
N GLU A 70 2.89 -17.04 -6.18
CA GLU A 70 3.24 -17.39 -7.57
C GLU A 70 4.72 -17.16 -7.89
N PHE A 71 5.31 -16.12 -7.32
CA PHE A 71 6.75 -15.85 -7.45
C PHE A 71 7.60 -16.97 -6.86
N VAL A 72 7.16 -17.58 -5.75
CA VAL A 72 7.85 -18.68 -5.08
C VAL A 72 7.62 -20.02 -5.79
N GLU A 73 6.41 -20.27 -6.32
CA GLU A 73 6.10 -21.54 -7.01
C GLU A 73 6.75 -21.66 -8.40
N LYS A 74 7.00 -20.57 -9.11
CA LYS A 74 7.60 -20.59 -10.46
C LYS A 74 9.13 -20.84 -10.46
N GLN A 75 9.67 -21.50 -9.43
CA GLN A 75 11.08 -21.91 -9.30
C GLN A 75 11.31 -23.35 -9.75
#